data_AF-A0ABD4XHH2-F1
#
_entry.id   AF-A0ABD4XHH2-F1
#
_cell.length_a   1.000
_cell.length_b   1.000
_cell.length_c   1.000
_cell.angle_alpha   90.00
_cell.angle_beta   90.00
_cell.angle_gamma   90.00
#
_symmetry.space_group_name_H-M   'P 1'
#
loop_
_entity.id
_entity.type
_entity.pdbx_description
1 polymer ?
#
loop_
_entity_poly.entity_id
_entity_poly.type
_entity_poly.pdbx_seq_one_letter_code
_entity_poly.pdbx_strand_id
1 'polypeptide(L)'
;MHLSKQTIIAHRGVHDHGTPENSLAAFQRAIDMDAEGLELDVQLANHRLVLKHDINEEETANLPTFQEFLNLIKASKYHGFLLIELKGSEGAQELYQQCRRLH
;
A
#
# COMPACT_ATOMS: atom_id res chain seq x y z
N MET A 1 -16.65 -3.37 -11.84
CA MET A 1 -15.54 -4.34 -11.86
C MET A 1 -16.08 -5.72 -12.12
N HIS A 2 -15.38 -6.50 -12.92
CA HIS A 2 -15.62 -7.93 -13.08
C HIS A 2 -14.46 -8.66 -12.37
N LEU A 3 -14.76 -9.29 -11.23
CA LEU A 3 -13.82 -10.19 -10.57
C LEU A 3 -13.95 -11.53 -11.26
N SER A 4 -12.86 -12.04 -11.84
CA SER A 4 -12.86 -13.38 -12.40
C SER A 4 -12.99 -14.40 -11.26
N LYS A 5 -13.22 -15.68 -11.57
CA LYS A 5 -13.27 -16.74 -10.56
C LYS A 5 -11.95 -16.85 -9.76
N GLN A 6 -10.84 -16.36 -10.31
CA GLN A 6 -9.52 -16.33 -9.69
C GLN A 6 -8.87 -14.97 -9.95
N THR A 7 -8.78 -14.13 -8.91
CA THR A 7 -8.09 -12.83 -9.00
C THR A 7 -6.71 -12.94 -8.37
N ILE A 8 -5.68 -12.53 -9.09
CA ILE A 8 -4.30 -12.50 -8.58
C ILE A 8 -4.04 -11.16 -7.89
N ILE A 9 -3.74 -11.24 -6.60
CA ILE A 9 -3.40 -10.08 -5.76
C ILE A 9 -1.93 -10.20 -5.34
N ALA A 10 -1.12 -9.18 -5.63
CA ALA A 10 0.26 -9.12 -5.22
C ALA A 10 0.33 -8.74 -3.72
N HIS A 11 0.52 -9.75 -2.87
CA HIS A 11 0.69 -9.60 -1.41
C HIS A 11 1.95 -8.79 -1.12
N ARG A 12 1.78 -7.58 -0.58
CA ARG A 12 2.83 -6.59 -0.30
C ARG A 12 3.67 -6.17 -1.51
N GLY A 13 3.06 -6.26 -2.70
CA GLY A 13 3.72 -6.08 -3.99
C GLY A 13 4.55 -7.30 -4.42
N VAL A 14 5.14 -7.25 -5.61
CA VAL A 14 6.10 -8.29 -6.04
C VAL A 14 7.42 -7.96 -5.37
N HIS A 15 7.85 -8.73 -4.37
CA HIS A 15 9.03 -8.47 -3.53
C HIS A 15 9.98 -9.69 -3.47
N ASP A 16 11.26 -9.43 -3.19
CA ASP A 16 12.32 -10.45 -3.09
C ASP A 16 13.48 -9.92 -2.21
N HIS A 17 14.64 -10.60 -2.20
CA HIS A 17 15.80 -10.17 -1.42
C HIS A 17 16.34 -8.78 -1.81
N GLY A 18 16.18 -8.34 -3.07
CA GLY A 18 16.65 -7.05 -3.57
C GLY A 18 15.58 -5.95 -3.60
N THR A 19 14.32 -6.30 -3.37
CA THR A 19 13.19 -5.36 -3.35
C THR A 19 12.31 -5.65 -2.15
N PRO A 20 12.30 -4.78 -1.13
CA PRO A 20 11.53 -5.01 0.09
C PRO A 20 10.02 -5.13 -0.17
N GLU A 21 9.34 -5.94 0.63
CA GLU A 21 7.88 -5.93 0.76
C GLU A 21 7.38 -4.52 1.14
N ASN A 22 6.15 -4.19 0.75
CA ASN A 22 5.53 -2.88 1.03
C ASN A 22 6.33 -1.67 0.48
N SER A 23 7.26 -1.90 -0.45
CA SER A 23 8.02 -0.82 -1.10
C SER A 23 7.33 -0.34 -2.38
N LEU A 24 7.53 0.93 -2.74
CA LEU A 24 7.05 1.49 -4.01
C LEU A 24 7.57 0.69 -5.22
N ALA A 25 8.81 0.19 -5.12
CA ALA A 25 9.39 -0.67 -6.15
C ALA A 25 8.65 -2.02 -6.26
N ALA A 26 8.28 -2.65 -5.15
CA ALA A 26 7.50 -3.89 -5.17
C ALA A 26 6.13 -3.71 -5.83
N PHE A 27 5.46 -2.58 -5.53
CA PHE A 27 4.18 -2.24 -6.13
C PHE A 27 4.32 -1.89 -7.62
N GLN A 28 5.35 -1.13 -8.01
CA GLN A 28 5.61 -0.84 -9.42
C GLN A 28 5.83 -2.13 -10.22
N ARG A 29 6.61 -3.08 -9.69
CA ARG A 29 6.81 -4.39 -10.33
C ARG A 29 5.51 -5.17 -10.48
N ALA A 30 4.64 -5.15 -9.47
CA ALA A 30 3.32 -5.78 -9.56
C ALA A 30 2.44 -5.13 -10.64
N ILE A 31 2.47 -3.80 -10.76
CA ILE A 31 1.78 -3.05 -11.81
C ILE A 31 2.33 -3.40 -13.19
N ASP A 32 3.66 -3.45 -13.34
CA ASP A 32 4.33 -3.79 -14.61
C ASP A 32 4.05 -5.23 -15.06
N MET A 33 3.63 -6.09 -14.13
CA MET A 33 3.23 -7.48 -14.37
C MET A 33 1.71 -7.65 -14.53
N ASP A 34 0.96 -6.54 -14.68
CA ASP A 34 -0.49 -6.53 -14.84
C ASP A 34 -1.26 -7.24 -13.70
N ALA A 35 -0.74 -7.17 -12.46
CA ALA A 35 -1.44 -7.75 -11.30
C ALA A 35 -2.85 -7.15 -11.17
N GLU A 36 -3.87 -8.00 -11.04
CA GLU A 36 -5.27 -7.55 -10.93
C GLU A 36 -5.51 -6.77 -9.64
N GLY A 37 -4.83 -7.14 -8.55
CA GLY A 37 -4.87 -6.41 -7.28
C GLY A 37 -3.51 -6.26 -6.62
N LEU A 38 -3.43 -5.28 -5.72
CA LEU A 38 -2.30 -5.04 -4.83
C LEU A 38 -2.80 -5.13 -3.39
N GLU A 39 -2.10 -5.85 -2.55
CA GLU A 39 -2.31 -5.84 -1.10
C GLU A 39 -1.15 -5.10 -0.41
N LEU A 40 -1.46 -4.37 0.66
CA LEU A 40 -0.49 -3.60 1.42
C LEU A 40 -0.91 -3.45 2.89
N ASP A 41 0.10 -3.36 3.75
CA ASP A 41 -0.04 -3.07 5.17
C ASP A 41 0.08 -1.56 5.42
N VAL A 42 -0.94 -0.97 6.05
CA VAL A 42 -0.93 0.43 6.47
C VAL A 42 -0.96 0.54 7.99
N GLN A 43 0.03 1.26 8.53
CA GLN A 43 0.13 1.55 9.95
C GLN A 43 0.27 3.05 10.22
N LEU A 44 -0.18 3.50 11.38
CA LEU A 44 0.08 4.85 11.86
C LEU A 44 1.39 4.87 12.68
N ALA A 45 2.34 5.70 12.28
CA ALA A 45 3.58 5.90 13.01
C ALA A 45 4.03 7.34 12.88
N ASN A 46 4.42 7.98 13.99
CA ASN A 46 4.85 9.38 13.99
C ASN A 46 3.87 10.31 13.24
N HIS A 47 2.57 10.10 13.47
CA HIS A 47 1.46 10.83 12.82
C HIS A 47 1.42 10.71 11.29
N ARG A 48 2.04 9.68 10.71
CA ARG A 48 2.04 9.38 9.27
C ARG A 48 1.50 7.97 9.04
N LEU A 49 0.72 7.82 7.97
CA LEU A 49 0.37 6.49 7.45
C LEU A 49 1.55 5.96 6.64
N VAL A 50 2.17 4.90 7.12
CA VAL A 50 3.36 4.27 6.54
C VAL A 50 3.05 2.84 6.10
N LEU A 51 3.83 2.35 5.12
CA LEU A 51 3.68 1.02 4.55
C LEU A 51 4.69 0.04 5.14
N LYS A 52 4.23 -0.83 6.03
CA LYS A 52 5.05 -1.87 6.66
C LYS A 52 4.19 -2.88 7.41
N HIS A 53 4.56 -4.16 7.37
CA HIS A 53 3.89 -5.20 8.15
C HIS A 53 4.29 -5.18 9.64
N ASP A 54 5.59 -5.19 9.94
CA ASP A 54 6.13 -5.19 11.30
C ASP A 54 6.91 -3.90 11.52
N ILE A 55 6.42 -3.05 12.43
CA ILE A 55 7.00 -1.75 12.70
C ILE A 55 7.78 -1.80 14.02
N ASN A 56 9.04 -1.37 13.96
CA ASN A 56 9.82 -0.99 15.13
C ASN A 56 9.85 0.54 15.15
N GLU A 57 9.53 1.15 16.29
CA GLU A 57 9.32 2.62 16.40
C GLU A 57 10.52 3.44 15.90
N GLU A 58 11.74 2.88 15.98
CA GLU A 58 13.00 3.52 15.59
C GLU A 58 13.24 3.60 14.06
N GLU A 59 12.54 2.82 13.24
CA GLU A 59 12.82 2.69 11.78
C GLU A 59 11.70 3.22 10.89
N THR A 60 11.03 4.30 11.28
CA THR A 60 9.80 4.76 10.59
C THR A 60 10.01 5.95 9.65
N ALA A 61 11.13 6.67 9.78
CA ALA A 61 11.38 7.90 9.02
C ALA A 61 11.51 7.68 7.51
N ASN A 62 12.09 6.53 7.11
CA ASN A 62 12.42 6.18 5.73
C ASN A 62 11.39 5.22 5.09
N LEU A 63 10.31 4.89 5.79
CA LEU A 63 9.28 4.02 5.24
C LEU A 63 8.44 4.77 4.20
N PRO A 64 8.03 4.09 3.11
CA PRO A 64 7.07 4.64 2.17
C PRO A 64 5.78 5.01 2.89
N THR A 65 5.17 6.12 2.50
CA THR A 65 3.88 6.56 3.00
C THR A 65 2.74 6.05 2.13
N PHE A 66 1.56 5.96 2.74
CA PHE A 66 0.34 5.68 1.99
C PHE A 66 0.07 6.74 0.90
N GLN A 67 0.43 8.00 1.14
CA GLN A 67 0.30 9.06 0.14
C GLN A 67 1.23 8.86 -1.06
N GLU A 68 2.48 8.43 -0.85
CA GLU A 68 3.40 8.13 -1.96
C GLU A 68 2.92 6.94 -2.78
N PHE A 69 2.34 5.93 -2.12
CA PHE A 69 1.69 4.83 -2.82
C PHE A 69 0.49 5.30 -3.66
N LEU A 70 -0.39 6.15 -3.12
CA LEU A 70 -1.48 6.73 -3.92
C LEU A 70 -0.96 7.55 -5.12
N ASN A 71 0.15 8.27 -4.96
CA ASN A 71 0.78 8.98 -6.06
C ASN A 71 1.29 8.01 -7.14
N LEU A 72 1.89 6.88 -6.74
CA LEU A 72 2.29 5.80 -7.65
C LEU A 72 1.09 5.25 -8.42
N ILE A 73 0.01 4.88 -7.73
CA ILE A 73 -1.23 4.37 -8.37
C ILE A 73 -1.79 5.37 -9.39
N LYS A 74 -1.82 6.66 -9.04
CA LYS A 74 -2.30 7.71 -9.94
C LYS A 74 -1.38 7.89 -11.16
N ALA A 75 -0.07 7.88 -10.95
CA ALA A 75 0.92 8.05 -12.01
C ALA A 75 0.94 6.87 -12.99
N SER A 76 0.80 5.64 -12.49
CA SER A 76 0.74 4.43 -13.30
C SER A 76 -0.61 4.22 -13.99
N LYS A 77 -1.64 5.01 -13.63
CA LYS A 77 -3.04 4.81 -14.06
C LYS A 77 -3.53 3.40 -13.74
N TYR A 78 -3.11 2.87 -12.60
CA TYR A 78 -3.52 1.55 -12.17
C TYR A 78 -5.02 1.54 -11.83
N HIS A 79 -5.74 0.59 -12.42
CA HIS A 79 -7.20 0.45 -12.27
C HIS A 79 -7.61 -0.85 -11.55
N GLY A 80 -6.64 -1.59 -10.99
CA GLY A 80 -6.88 -2.82 -10.26
C GLY A 80 -7.39 -2.61 -8.83
N PHE A 81 -7.61 -3.72 -8.13
CA PHE A 81 -8.11 -3.74 -6.76
C PHE A 81 -7.02 -3.34 -5.77
N LEU A 82 -7.35 -2.53 -4.77
CA LEU A 82 -6.47 -2.24 -3.64
C LEU A 82 -7.04 -2.90 -2.38
N LEU A 83 -6.29 -3.84 -1.80
CA LEU A 83 -6.63 -4.49 -0.54
C LEU A 83 -5.74 -3.89 0.56
N ILE A 84 -6.31 -2.96 1.34
CA ILE A 84 -5.58 -2.25 2.38
C ILE A 84 -5.79 -2.96 3.72
N GLU A 85 -4.75 -3.60 4.25
CA GLU A 85 -4.74 -4.09 5.63
C GLU A 85 -4.41 -2.94 6.57
N LEU A 86 -5.39 -2.49 7.36
CA LEU A 86 -5.21 -1.43 8.35
C LEU A 86 -4.94 -2.02 9.73
N LYS A 87 -3.82 -1.60 10.34
CA LYS A 87 -3.48 -2.01 11.70
C LYS A 87 -3.89 -0.94 12.72
N GLY A 88 -4.71 -1.34 13.69
CA GLY A 88 -5.12 -0.51 14.82
C GLY A 88 -6.23 0.50 14.50
N SER A 89 -6.98 0.90 15.53
CA SER A 89 -8.10 1.84 15.41
C SER A 89 -7.65 3.27 15.07
N GLU A 90 -6.49 3.70 15.56
CA GLU A 90 -5.95 5.04 15.29
C GLU A 90 -5.56 5.20 13.82
N GLY A 91 -4.93 4.18 13.22
CA GLY A 91 -4.59 4.17 11.80
C GLY A 91 -5.83 4.21 10.91
N ALA A 92 -6.88 3.46 11.27
CA ALA A 92 -8.16 3.52 10.58
C ALA A 92 -8.80 4.92 10.65
N GLN A 93 -8.73 5.57 11.82
CA GLN A 93 -9.24 6.93 12.01
C GLN A 93 -8.47 7.95 11.17
N GLU A 94 -7.13 7.90 11.17
CA GLU A 94 -6.32 8.83 10.36
C GLU A 94 -6.56 8.61 8.86
N LEU A 95 -6.63 7.37 8.39
CA LEU A 95 -6.97 7.09 6.99
C LEU A 95 -8.33 7.68 6.61
N TYR A 96 -9.34 7.49 7.46
CA TYR A 96 -10.66 8.07 7.23
C TYR A 96 -10.60 9.60 7.09
N GLN A 97 -9.84 10.29 7.97
CA GLN A 97 -9.66 11.75 7.87
C GLN A 97 -8.91 12.16 6.60
N GLN A 98 -7.92 11.38 6.14
CA GLN A 98 -7.24 11.65 4.86
C GLN A 98 -8.18 11.50 3.67
N CYS A 99 -8.93 10.40 3.60
CA CYS A 99 -9.92 10.17 2.54
C CYS A 99 -11.00 11.27 2.48
N ARG A 100 -11.41 11.81 3.63
CA ARG A 100 -12.36 12.93 3.70
C ARG A 100 -11.81 14.25 3.18
N ARG A 101 -10.50 14.49 3.30
CA ARG A 101 -9.85 15.72 2.80
C ARG A 101 -9.66 15.73 1.28
N LEU A 102 -9.80 14.58 0.62
CA LEU A 102 -9.68 14.42 -0.83
C LEU A 102 -11.00 14.71 -1.59
N HIS A 103 -12.06 15.05 -0.88
CA HIS A 103 -13.38 15.46 -1.40
C HIS A 103 -13.64 16.93 -1.05
#